data_AF-A0A345NQ53-F1
#
_entry.id   AF-A0A345NQ53-F1
#
_cell.length_a   1.000
_cell.length_b   1.000
_cell.length_c   1.000
_cell.angle_alpha   90.00
_cell.angle_beta   90.00
_cell.angle_gamma   90.00
#
_symmetry.space_group_name_H-M   'P 1'
#
loop_
_entity.id
_entity.type
_entity.pdbx_description
1 polymer ?
#
loop_
_entity_poly.entity_id
_entity_poly.type
_entity_poly.pdbx_seq_one_letter_code
_entity_poly.pdbx_strand_id
1 'polypeptide(L)' 'MASDARAQQAREHHLRSEGALASAARHREQRDELVRALRRGDPRRWTYAALAQAVGCSPELIAVIVKGDPRRRRA' A
#
# COMPACT_ATOMS: atom_id res chain seq x y z
N MET A 1 -3.20 26.17 33.01
CA MET A 1 -2.70 26.55 31.67
C MET A 1 -3.75 26.14 30.67
N ALA A 2 -4.48 27.10 30.09
CA ALA A 2 -5.46 26.81 29.05
C ALA A 2 -4.73 26.17 27.86
N SER A 3 -5.10 24.95 27.46
CA SER A 3 -4.48 24.32 26.31
C SER A 3 -4.79 25.17 25.09
N ASP A 4 -3.75 25.62 24.39
CA ASP A 4 -3.93 26.34 23.12
C ASP A 4 -4.82 25.48 22.20
N ALA A 5 -5.95 26.04 21.77
CA ALA A 5 -6.91 25.33 20.92
C ALA A 5 -6.26 24.83 19.62
N ARG A 6 -5.24 25.56 19.12
CA ARG A 6 -4.45 25.16 17.95
C ARG A 6 -3.60 23.93 18.25
N ALA A 7 -3.02 23.84 19.44
CA ALA A 7 -2.24 22.67 19.84
C ALA A 7 -3.12 21.42 19.96
N GLN A 8 -4.32 21.55 20.51
CA GLN A 8 -5.30 20.47 20.56
C GLN A 8 -5.72 20.03 19.14
N GLN A 9 -6.04 20.97 18.27
CA GLN A 9 -6.40 20.67 16.88
C GLN A 9 -5.25 20.01 16.11
N ALA A 10 -4.01 20.46 16.30
CA ALA A 10 -2.82 19.84 15.70
C ALA A 10 -2.67 18.37 16.14
N ARG A 11 -2.87 18.08 17.43
CA ARG A 11 -2.86 16.72 17.96
C ARG A 11 -3.94 15.85 17.31
N GLU A 12 -5.15 16.36 17.15
CA GLU A 12 -6.25 15.62 16.53
C GLU A 12 -5.95 15.28 15.06
N HIS A 13 -5.43 16.23 14.29
CA HIS A 13 -5.03 15.96 12.90
C HIS A 13 -3.90 14.95 12.81
N HIS A 14 -2.92 15.00 13.73
CA HIS A 14 -1.84 14.01 13.81
C HIS A 14 -2.39 12.61 14.03
N LEU A 15 -3.23 12.41 15.05
CA LEU A 15 -3.84 11.11 15.34
C LEU A 15 -4.71 10.57 14.18
N ARG A 16 -5.47 11.45 13.51
CA ARG A 16 -6.25 11.08 12.32
C ARG A 16 -5.35 10.65 11.16
N SER A 17 -4.25 11.34 10.95
CA SER A 17 -3.25 11.00 9.92
C SER A 17 -2.64 9.63 10.21
N GLU A 18 -2.23 9.36 11.45
CA GLU A 18 -1.70 8.06 11.86
C GLU A 18 -2.72 6.92 11.64
N GLY A 19 -3.98 7.14 12.03
CA GLY A 19 -5.05 6.17 11.78
C GLY A 19 -5.32 5.91 10.29
N ALA A 20 -5.25 6.96 9.47
CA ALA A 20 -5.37 6.84 8.01
C ALA A 20 -4.18 6.08 7.41
N LEU A 21 -2.95 6.35 7.87
CA LEU A 21 -1.74 5.65 7.44
C LEU A 21 -1.79 4.15 7.80
N ALA A 22 -2.23 3.82 9.02
CA ALA A 22 -2.41 2.43 9.46
C ALA A 22 -3.47 1.70 8.61
N SER A 23 -4.59 2.36 8.32
CA SER A 23 -5.64 1.79 7.46
C SER A 23 -5.15 1.60 6.02
N ALA A 24 -4.43 2.57 5.46
CA ALA A 24 -3.83 2.46 4.15
C ALA A 24 -2.78 1.33 4.10
N ALA A 25 -2.02 1.10 5.17
CA ALA A 25 -1.07 -0.02 5.26
C ALA A 25 -1.78 -1.38 5.15
N ARG A 26 -2.86 -1.58 5.91
CA ARG A 26 -3.69 -2.80 5.84
C ARG A 26 -4.26 -3.04 4.44
N HIS A 27 -4.78 -2.00 3.80
CA HIS A 27 -5.31 -2.13 2.44
C HIS A 27 -4.21 -2.45 1.41
N ARG A 28 -3.01 -1.88 1.56
CA ARG A 28 -1.87 -2.23 0.70
C ARG A 28 -1.47 -3.70 0.85
N GLU A 29 -1.43 -4.20 2.08
CA GLU A 29 -1.13 -5.61 2.36
C GLU A 29 -2.15 -6.55 1.71
N GLN A 30 -3.45 -6.30 1.90
CA GLN A 30 -4.52 -7.08 1.28
C GLN A 30 -4.46 -7.04 -0.25
N ARG A 31 -4.24 -5.86 -0.83
CA ARG A 31 -4.04 -5.72 -2.29
C ARG A 31 -2.86 -6.57 -2.77
N ASP A 32 -1.73 -6.51 -2.06
CA ASP A 32 -0.51 -7.21 -2.45
C ASP A 32 -0.70 -8.73 -2.38
N GLU A 33 -1.43 -9.23 -1.38
CA GLU A 33 -1.83 -10.64 -1.28
C GLU A 33 -2.70 -11.08 -2.45
N LEU A 34 -3.72 -10.30 -2.80
CA LEU A 34 -4.61 -10.57 -3.93
C LEU A 34 -3.85 -10.58 -5.26
N VAL A 35 -2.98 -9.60 -5.50
CA VAL A 35 -2.12 -9.54 -6.70
C VAL A 35 -1.25 -10.79 -6.81
N ARG A 36 -0.62 -11.22 -5.70
CA ARG A 36 0.18 -12.44 -5.69
C ARG A 36 -0.67 -13.68 -5.94
N ALA A 37 -1.88 -13.75 -5.38
CA ALA A 37 -2.80 -14.86 -5.60
C ALA A 37 -3.23 -14.97 -7.07
N LEU A 38 -3.62 -13.86 -7.70
CA LEU A 38 -3.95 -13.81 -9.13
C LEU A 38 -2.76 -14.27 -9.99
N ARG A 39 -1.56 -13.75 -9.70
CA ARG A 39 -0.34 -14.10 -10.43
C ARG A 39 0.00 -15.58 -10.30
N ARG A 40 -0.23 -16.21 -9.14
CA ARG A 40 0.00 -17.65 -8.93
C ARG A 40 -1.04 -18.52 -9.62
N GLY A 41 -2.30 -18.07 -9.65
CA GLY A 41 -3.41 -18.85 -10.22
C GLY A 41 -3.30 -19.04 -11.74
N ASP A 42 -2.96 -17.98 -12.47
CA ASP A 42 -2.71 -18.06 -13.92
C ASP A 42 -1.67 -17.02 -14.38
N PRO A 43 -0.38 -17.38 -14.40
CA PRO A 43 0.68 -16.48 -14.83
C PRO A 43 0.63 -16.10 -16.32
N ARG A 44 -0.08 -16.84 -17.17
CA ARG A 44 -0.17 -16.51 -18.60
C ARG A 44 -1.23 -15.44 -18.84
N ARG A 45 -2.37 -15.55 -18.16
CA ARG A 45 -3.42 -14.54 -18.16
C ARG A 45 -3.02 -13.28 -17.39
N TRP A 46 -2.53 -13.45 -16.17
CA TRP A 46 -2.19 -12.34 -15.28
C TRP A 46 -0.76 -11.86 -15.48
N THR A 47 -0.50 -11.28 -16.65
CA THR A 47 0.76 -10.56 -16.93
C THR A 47 0.88 -9.31 -16.05
N TYR A 48 2.08 -8.74 -15.96
CA TYR A 48 2.29 -7.55 -15.11
C TYR A 48 1.48 -6.34 -15.62
N ALA A 49 1.37 -6.20 -16.94
CA ALA A 49 0.54 -5.16 -17.56
C ALA A 49 -0.96 -5.38 -17.28
N ALA A 50 -1.44 -6.62 -17.39
CA ALA A 50 -2.85 -6.94 -17.11
C ALA A 50 -3.21 -6.68 -15.64
N LEU A 51 -2.33 -7.04 -14.71
CA LEU A 51 -2.52 -6.75 -13.28
C LEU A 51 -2.48 -5.24 -13.00
N ALA A 52 -1.54 -4.51 -13.61
CA ALA A 52 -1.43 -3.07 -13.45
C ALA A 52 -2.71 -2.35 -13.92
N GLN A 53 -3.24 -2.75 -15.08
CA GLN A 53 -4.49 -2.22 -15.62
C GLN A 53 -5.69 -2.56 -14.72
N ALA A 54 -5.80 -3.81 -14.27
CA ALA A 54 -6.93 -4.24 -13.43
C ALA A 54 -6.94 -3.57 -12.04
N VAL A 55 -5.76 -3.32 -11.47
CA VAL A 55 -5.61 -2.67 -10.14
C VAL A 55 -5.63 -1.14 -10.25
N GLY A 56 -5.38 -0.58 -11.44
CA GLY A 56 -5.26 0.87 -11.63
C GLY A 56 -3.96 1.44 -11.07
N CYS A 57 -2.85 0.69 -11.16
CA CYS A 57 -1.54 1.12 -10.71
C CYS A 57 -0.47 0.92 -11.78
N SER A 58 0.78 1.29 -11.45
CA SER A 58 1.89 1.14 -12.38
C SER A 58 2.39 -0.32 -12.46
N PRO A 59 2.95 -0.77 -13.60
CA PRO A 59 3.58 -2.09 -13.73
C PRO A 59 4.79 -2.28 -12.79
N GLU A 60 5.50 -1.21 -12.45
CA GLU A 60 6.62 -1.23 -11.52
C GLU A 60 6.16 -1.61 -10.11
N LEU A 61 5.01 -1.09 -9.67
CA LEU A 61 4.42 -1.48 -8.39
C LEU A 61 4.07 -2.96 -8.38
N ILE A 62 3.45 -3.47 -9.45
CA ILE A 62 3.15 -4.91 -9.58
C ILE A 62 4.44 -5.75 -9.51
N ALA A 63 5.51 -5.31 -10.19
CA ALA A 63 6.80 -6.00 -10.13
C ALA A 63 7.36 -6.03 -8.70
N VAL A 64 7.29 -4.92 -7.95
CA VAL A 64 7.69 -4.86 -6.53
C VAL A 64 6.83 -5.81 -5.67
N ILE A 65 5.52 -5.86 -5.89
CA ILE A 65 4.61 -6.73 -5.13
C ILE A 65 4.94 -8.21 -5.36
N VAL A 66 5.19 -8.60 -6.62
CA VAL A 66 5.41 -9.99 -7.03
C VAL A 66 6.84 -10.45 -6.72
N LYS A 67 7.86 -9.62 -6.99
CA LYS A 67 9.28 -9.98 -6.82
C LYS A 67 9.85 -9.58 -5.46
N GLY A 68 9.18 -8.67 -4.75
CA GLY A 68 9.68 -8.01 -3.54
C GLY A 68 10.47 -6.73 -3.86
N ASP A 69 10.48 -5.77 -2.92
CA ASP A 69 11.26 -4.53 -3.07
C ASP A 69 12.76 -4.86 -3.00
N PRO A 70 13.54 -4.61 -4.07
CA PRO A 70 14.97 -4.87 -4.07
C PRO A 70 15.73 -4.06 -3.01
N ARG A 71 15.20 -2.90 -2.59
CA ARG A 71 15.81 -2.06 -1.53
C ARG A 71 15.68 -2.68 -0.14
N ARG A 72 14.65 -3.50 0.09
CA ARG A 72 14.44 -4.23 1.35
C ARG A 72 15.26 -5.51 1.46
N ARG A 73 15.83 -6.02 0.35
CA ARG A 73 16.64 -7.25 0.32
C ARG A 73 18.12 -7.02 0.60
N ARG A 74 18.57 -5.77 0.67
CA ARG A 74 19.98 -5.36 0.85
C ARG A 74 20.29 -4.78 2.24
N ALA A 75 19.26 -4.65 3.08
CA ALA A 75 19.39 -4.25 4.48
C ALA A 75 19.33 -5.51 5.36
#